data_AF-A0A7J4LMA4-F1
#
_entry.id   AF-A0A7J4LMA4-F1
#
_cell.length_a   1.000
_cell.length_b   1.000
_cell.length_c   1.000
_cell.angle_alpha   90.00
_cell.angle_beta   90.00
_cell.angle_gamma   90.00
#
_symmetry.space_group_name_H-M   'P 1'
#
loop_
_entity.id
_entity.type
_entity.pdbx_description
1 polymer ?
#
loop_
_entity_poly.entity_id
_entity_poly.type
_entity_poly.pdbx_seq_one_letter_code
_entity_poly.pdbx_strand_id
1 'polypeptide(L)' 'MDETSYPPEETLKPDFVERVKTAEKEISKGSCVAFDSMDDFLKSVEK' A
#
# COMPACT_ATOMS: atom_id res chain seq x y z
N MET A 1 -10.14 19.96 13.85
CA MET A 1 -9.35 18.76 13.50
C MET A 1 -8.61 19.12 12.24
N ASP A 2 -7.28 19.17 12.28
CA ASP A 2 -6.49 19.35 11.06
C ASP A 2 -6.73 18.13 10.17
N GLU A 3 -7.39 18.36 9.03
CA GLU A 3 -7.84 17.32 8.09
C GLU A 3 -6.68 16.55 7.42
N THR A 4 -5.43 16.83 7.81
CA THR A 4 -4.22 16.25 7.24
C THR A 4 -3.43 15.38 8.22
N SER A 5 -3.88 15.24 9.47
CA SER A 5 -3.18 14.38 10.44
C SER A 5 -3.65 12.94 10.26
N TYR A 6 -2.79 12.12 9.67
CA TYR A 6 -2.97 10.66 9.73
C TYR A 6 -3.00 10.20 11.19
N PRO A 7 -3.84 9.20 11.52
CA PRO A 7 -3.90 8.67 12.87
C PRO A 7 -2.57 7.96 13.21
N PRO A 8 -2.17 7.93 14.50
CA PRO A 8 -0.93 7.29 14.93
C PRO A 8 -0.88 5.81 14.52
N GLU A 9 0.30 5.29 14.19
CA GLU A 9 0.46 3.89 13.77
C GLU A 9 -0.09 2.89 14.81
N GLU A 10 -0.06 3.23 16.10
CA GLU A 10 -0.62 2.44 17.20
C GLU A 10 -2.14 2.22 17.08
N THR A 11 -2.83 3.06 16.30
CA THR A 11 -4.27 2.92 16.02
C THR A 11 -4.55 1.96 14.86
N LEU A 12 -3.53 1.61 14.08
CA LEU A 12 -3.63 0.65 13.00
C LEU A 12 -3.61 -0.77 13.56
N LYS A 13 -4.37 -1.68 12.93
CA LYS A 13 -4.36 -3.08 13.31
C LYS A 13 -2.94 -3.67 13.16
N PRO A 14 -2.42 -4.44 14.13
CA PRO A 14 -1.09 -5.04 14.03
C PRO A 14 -0.89 -5.84 12.73
N ASP A 15 -1.90 -6.62 12.32
CA ASP A 15 -1.89 -7.39 11.07
C ASP A 15 -1.80 -6.53 9.82
N PHE A 16 -2.28 -5.28 9.86
CA PHE A 16 -2.13 -4.34 8.76
C PHE A 16 -0.67 -3.87 8.65
N VAL A 17 -0.08 -3.49 9.78
CA VAL A 17 1.33 -3.04 9.84
C VAL A 17 2.28 -4.14 9.36
N GLU A 18 2.04 -5.39 9.74
CA GLU A 18 2.86 -6.53 9.30
C GLU A 18 2.77 -6.77 7.79
N ARG A 19 1.56 -6.68 7.21
CA ARG A 19 1.36 -6.81 5.76
C ARG A 19 2.05 -5.69 4.99
N VAL A 20 1.99 -4.45 5.47
CA VAL A 20 2.68 -3.31 4.85
C VAL A 20 4.19 -3.53 4.86
N LYS A 21 4.77 -3.88 6.03
CA LYS A 21 6.21 -4.17 6.13
C LYS A 21 6.65 -5.33 5.26
N THR A 22 5.79 -6.33 5.07
CA THR A 22 6.07 -7.46 4.18
C THR A 22 6.07 -7.01 2.71
N ALA A 23 5.05 -6.25 2.29
CA ALA A 23 4.98 -5.68 0.95
C ALA A 23 6.18 -4.77 0.64
N GLU A 24 6.61 -3.92 1.58
CA GLU A 24 7.81 -3.08 1.42
C GLU A 24 9.08 -3.92 1.17
N LYS A 25 9.22 -5.04 1.88
CA LYS A 25 10.34 -5.99 1.64
C LYS A 25 10.25 -6.67 0.28
N GLU A 26 9.06 -6.95 -0.22
CA GLU A 26 8.88 -7.54 -1.56
C GLU A 26 9.17 -6.53 -2.67
N ILE A 27 8.67 -5.30 -2.52
CA ILE A 27 8.94 -4.18 -3.45
C ILE A 27 10.44 -3.89 -3.53
N SER A 28 11.14 -3.81 -2.38
CA SER A 28 12.59 -3.60 -2.36
C SER A 28 13.40 -4.75 -2.98
N LYS A 29 12.84 -5.97 -3.03
CA LYS A 29 13.43 -7.10 -3.76
C LYS A 29 13.11 -7.09 -5.26
N GLY A 30 12.36 -6.08 -5.74
CA GLY A 30 11.90 -5.99 -7.13
C GLY A 30 10.66 -6.84 -7.43
N SER A 31 10.05 -7.45 -6.42
CA SER A 31 8.77 -8.15 -6.53
C SER A 31 7.63 -7.14 -6.40
N CYS A 32 7.51 -6.26 -7.38
CA CYS A 32 6.45 -5.27 -7.48
C CYS A 32 5.84 -5.28 -8.88
N VAL A 33 4.53 -5.05 -8.95
CA VAL A 33 3.87 -4.72 -10.22
C VAL A 33 3.86 -3.21 -10.32
N ALA A 34 4.62 -2.69 -11.28
CA ALA A 34 4.57 -1.27 -11.62
C ALA A 34 3.47 -1.07 -12.66
N PHE A 35 2.67 -0.02 -12.47
CA PHE A 35 1.68 0.43 -13.43
C PHE A 35 2.09 1.81 -13.93
N ASP A 36 2.09 2.01 -15.24
CA ASP A 36 2.50 3.27 -15.85
C ASP A 36 1.44 4.38 -15.69
N SER A 37 0.19 4.00 -15.43
CA SER A 37 -0.92 4.93 -15.24
C SER A 37 -2.01 4.34 -14.35
N MET A 38 -2.89 5.23 -13.85
CA MET A 38 -4.08 4.82 -13.11
C MET A 38 -5.03 3.96 -13.97
N ASP A 39 -5.14 4.26 -15.27
CA ASP A 39 -5.92 3.44 -16.22
C ASP A 39 -5.38 2.02 -16.35
N ASP A 40 -4.06 1.85 -16.34
CA ASP A 40 -3.41 0.54 -16.40
C ASP A 40 -3.68 -0.28 -15.13
N PHE A 41 -3.64 0.39 -13.96
CA PHE A 41 -4.04 -0.19 -12.69
C PHE A 41 -5.52 -0.63 -12.71
N LEU A 42 -6.44 0.25 -13.09
CA LEU A 42 -7.88 -0.05 -13.09
C LEU A 42 -8.22 -1.24 -13.99
N LYS A 43 -7.63 -1.32 -15.17
CA LYS A 43 -7.78 -2.47 -16.09
C LYS A 43 -7.29 -3.79 -15.48
N SER A 44 -6.29 -3.75 -14.61
CA SER A 44 -5.79 -4.95 -13.94
C SER A 44 -6.75 -5.48 -12.86
N VAL A 45 -7.57 -4.58 -12.28
CA VAL A 45 -8.53 -4.87 -11.19
C VAL A 45 -9.92 -5.21 -11.72
N GLU A 46 -10.32 -4.69 -12.88
CA GLU A 46 -11.62 -4.99 -13.54
C GLU A 46 -11.73 -6.42 -14.13
N LYS A 47 -10.91 -7.37 -13.67
CA LYS A 47 -10.83 -8.73 -14.21
C LYS A 47 -11.66 -9.75 -13.44
#